data_AF-A0A8T4F4H2-F1
#
_entry.id   AF-A0A8T4F4H2-F1
#
_cell.length_a   1.000
_cell.length_b   1.000
_cell.length_c   1.000
_cell.angle_alpha   90.00
_cell.angle_beta   90.00
_cell.angle_gamma   90.00
#
_symmetry.space_group_name_H-M   'P 1'
#
loop_
_entity.id
_entity.type
_entity.pdbx_description
1 polymer ?
#
loop_
_entity_poly.entity_id
_entity_poly.type
_entity_poly.pdbx_seq_one_letter_code
_entity_poly.pdbx_strand_id
1 'polypeptide(L)'
;MAATASSAASNPVSGAASGQASHASATLDSILLDLAGDRATGSLRVGKHGTVYLDEGRISYVECATTPSVEEILTASGRATVTRIRAIRQSASSAAPANGSAGGPANAAPAGAALPNGGELLVRQGVLSRGELQFCVLGATLDAAYFLLPERPGRPRFKAGDRHWLGTHWFFDIPGLLLDCQKRKARLDRVWPSAEVDICPVTPVKRLQRGGHVVLSALQWEVLAEADGATPPIALAHRIRRPVYATLLAVRELAASGLVTGAQQPAKSELPRRTGGSGPRPGAGGGPGHHAPAMPQVSGDPADIQLLIRLRDALEALR
;
A
#
# COMPACT_ATOMS: atom_id res chain seq x y z
N MET A 1 18.99 -69.73 43.27
CA MET A 1 20.24 -69.23 42.63
C MET A 1 19.91 -67.85 42.08
N ALA A 2 20.14 -66.82 42.90
CA ALA A 2 21.27 -65.87 42.80
C ALA A 2 20.92 -64.73 41.83
N ALA A 3 20.51 -63.55 42.33
CA ALA A 3 21.38 -62.39 42.67
C ALA A 3 21.83 -61.68 41.37
N THR A 4 21.71 -60.38 41.13
CA THR A 4 22.15 -59.16 41.86
C THR A 4 21.65 -57.95 41.03
N ALA A 5 21.00 -56.93 41.59
CA ALA A 5 21.55 -55.68 42.13
C ALA A 5 22.29 -54.75 41.12
N SER A 6 21.75 -53.51 41.02
CA SER A 6 22.42 -52.20 41.03
C SER A 6 23.53 -51.88 40.02
N SER A 7 23.35 -50.82 39.22
CA SER A 7 24.46 -49.88 38.96
C SER A 7 23.94 -48.49 38.57
N ALA A 8 24.50 -47.50 39.24
CA ALA A 8 24.30 -46.08 39.07
C ALA A 8 25.29 -45.48 38.06
N ALA A 9 24.97 -44.25 37.64
CA ALA A 9 25.87 -43.23 37.12
C ALA A 9 26.51 -43.46 35.73
N SER A 10 26.18 -42.59 34.78
CA SER A 10 27.06 -41.47 34.43
C SER A 10 26.48 -40.66 33.27
N ASN A 11 26.21 -39.38 33.55
CA ASN A 11 26.07 -38.33 32.53
C ASN A 11 27.41 -38.19 31.78
N PRO A 12 27.41 -38.08 30.46
CA PRO A 12 28.40 -37.28 29.76
C PRO A 12 27.76 -35.97 29.30
N VAL A 13 28.15 -34.88 29.95
CA VAL A 13 28.19 -33.56 29.34
C VAL A 13 29.26 -33.61 28.26
N SER A 14 28.89 -33.45 27.00
CA SER A 14 29.80 -32.95 25.97
C SER A 14 29.01 -32.17 24.94
N GLY A 15 29.38 -30.90 24.85
CA GLY A 15 28.79 -29.93 23.95
C GLY A 15 29.00 -30.31 22.49
N ALA A 16 27.93 -30.13 21.73
CA ALA A 16 28.02 -29.76 20.33
C ALA A 16 27.41 -28.36 20.22
N ALA A 17 28.27 -27.35 20.39
CA ALA A 17 28.03 -26.06 19.78
C ALA A 17 28.12 -26.23 18.26
N SER A 18 27.44 -25.33 17.55
CA SER A 18 27.56 -25.03 16.12
C SER A 18 26.52 -25.70 15.24
N GLY A 19 25.49 -24.90 14.91
CA GLY A 19 24.40 -25.30 14.03
C GLY A 19 23.13 -24.48 14.19
N GLN A 20 23.15 -23.36 14.94
CA GLN A 20 22.15 -22.30 14.76
C GLN A 20 22.38 -21.68 13.39
N ALA A 21 21.85 -22.33 12.35
CA ALA A 21 21.51 -21.66 11.12
C ALA A 21 20.51 -20.57 11.50
N SER A 22 21.02 -19.35 11.57
CA SER A 22 20.23 -18.13 11.64
C SER A 22 19.28 -18.16 10.44
N HIS A 23 18.05 -18.64 10.62
CA HIS A 23 16.95 -18.36 9.72
C HIS A 23 16.66 -16.86 9.89
N ALA A 24 17.48 -16.03 9.26
CA ALA A 24 17.17 -14.63 9.04
C ALA A 24 15.77 -14.61 8.44
N SER A 25 14.81 -14.06 9.19
CA SER A 25 13.43 -13.94 8.73
C SER A 25 13.48 -13.19 7.41
N ALA A 26 13.25 -13.88 6.30
CA ALA A 26 13.20 -13.27 4.99
C ALA A 26 12.26 -12.07 5.06
N THR A 27 12.76 -10.90 4.67
CA THR A 27 11.95 -9.68 4.68
C THR A 27 10.83 -9.85 3.65
N LEU A 28 9.70 -9.18 3.87
CA LEU A 28 8.58 -9.23 2.91
C LEU A 28 9.05 -8.87 1.50
N ASP A 29 9.96 -7.91 1.39
CA ASP A 29 10.56 -7.46 0.14
C ASP A 29 11.35 -8.57 -0.57
N SER A 30 12.16 -9.36 0.14
CA SER A 30 12.92 -10.45 -0.49
C SER A 30 11.98 -11.54 -1.00
N ILE A 31 10.95 -11.91 -0.23
CA ILE A 31 9.94 -12.89 -0.65
C ILE A 31 9.20 -12.40 -1.91
N LEU A 32 8.84 -11.12 -1.93
CA LEU A 32 8.19 -10.52 -3.09
C LEU A 32 9.09 -10.54 -4.33
N LEU A 33 10.38 -10.19 -4.17
CA LEU A 33 11.36 -10.25 -5.26
C LEU A 33 11.59 -11.67 -5.78
N ASP A 34 11.66 -12.67 -4.89
CA ASP A 34 11.78 -14.08 -5.28
C ASP A 34 10.56 -14.52 -6.10
N LEU A 35 9.34 -14.20 -5.62
CA LEU A 35 8.09 -14.48 -6.34
C LEU A 35 8.01 -13.75 -7.70
N ALA A 36 8.59 -12.55 -7.81
CA ALA A 36 8.70 -11.86 -9.08
C ALA A 36 9.66 -12.57 -10.04
N GLY A 37 10.82 -13.02 -9.54
CA GLY A 37 11.79 -13.81 -10.31
C GLY A 37 11.18 -15.10 -10.86
N ASP A 38 10.38 -15.78 -10.05
CA ASP A 38 9.66 -17.01 -10.42
C ASP A 38 8.42 -16.76 -11.31
N ARG A 39 8.12 -15.50 -11.64
CA ARG A 39 6.89 -15.08 -12.33
C ARG A 39 5.61 -15.64 -11.69
N ALA A 40 5.61 -15.72 -10.36
CA ALA A 40 4.55 -16.35 -9.62
C ALA A 40 3.19 -15.63 -9.83
N THR A 41 2.13 -16.43 -9.91
CA THR A 41 0.75 -15.95 -9.97
C THR A 41 0.00 -16.51 -8.77
N GLY A 42 -0.59 -15.65 -7.95
CA GLY A 42 -1.26 -16.07 -6.72
C GLY A 42 -1.41 -14.94 -5.71
N SER A 43 -1.76 -15.29 -4.48
CA SER A 43 -1.90 -14.34 -3.38
C SER A 43 -0.87 -14.62 -2.28
N LEU A 44 -0.22 -13.57 -1.79
CA LEU A 44 0.69 -13.60 -0.65
C LEU A 44 -0.01 -12.95 0.55
N ARG A 45 -0.47 -13.77 1.49
CA ARG A 45 -1.12 -13.32 2.71
C ARG A 45 -0.09 -12.95 3.77
N VAL A 46 -0.11 -11.72 4.24
CA VAL A 46 0.75 -11.22 5.31
C VAL A 46 -0.06 -11.25 6.62
N GLY A 47 -0.13 -12.41 7.27
CA GLY A 47 -0.87 -12.57 8.54
C GLY A 47 -2.31 -12.03 8.50
N LYS A 48 -2.67 -11.20 9.50
CA LYS A 48 -3.94 -10.46 9.58
C LYS A 48 -3.90 -9.07 8.94
N HIS A 49 -2.75 -8.72 8.36
CA HIS A 49 -2.42 -7.36 7.96
C HIS A 49 -2.91 -7.01 6.56
N GLY A 50 -2.93 -7.98 5.66
CA GLY A 50 -3.30 -7.77 4.27
C GLY A 50 -2.87 -8.90 3.36
N THR A 51 -3.13 -8.70 2.06
CA THR A 51 -2.82 -9.66 1.00
C THR A 51 -2.25 -8.90 -0.19
N VAL A 52 -1.15 -9.40 -0.75
CA VAL A 52 -0.60 -8.94 -2.03
C VAL A 52 -1.00 -9.94 -3.11
N TYR A 53 -1.63 -9.49 -4.18
CA TYR A 53 -2.00 -10.32 -5.32
C TYR A 53 -0.98 -10.14 -6.44
N LEU A 54 -0.47 -11.26 -6.95
CA LEU A 54 0.52 -11.31 -8.01
C LEU A 54 -0.04 -12.01 -9.24
N ASP A 55 0.37 -11.51 -10.40
CA ASP A 55 0.05 -12.04 -11.72
C ASP A 55 1.31 -11.93 -12.58
N GLU A 56 1.83 -13.08 -13.00
CA GLU A 56 3.13 -13.22 -13.69
C GLU A 56 4.29 -12.45 -13.04
N GLY A 57 4.40 -12.51 -11.70
CA GLY A 57 5.47 -11.86 -10.95
C GLY A 57 5.30 -10.34 -10.77
N ARG A 58 4.17 -9.77 -11.19
CA ARG A 58 3.82 -8.36 -10.99
C ARG A 58 2.67 -8.23 -10.00
N ILE A 59 2.64 -7.15 -9.24
CA ILE A 59 1.55 -6.91 -8.28
C ILE A 59 0.33 -6.40 -9.05
N SER A 60 -0.76 -7.14 -8.98
CA SER A 60 -2.03 -6.77 -9.62
C SER A 60 -2.96 -6.00 -8.67
N TYR A 61 -2.85 -6.26 -7.37
CA TYR A 61 -3.68 -5.63 -6.34
C TYR A 61 -3.06 -5.81 -4.93
N VAL A 62 -3.36 -4.91 -4.01
CA VAL A 62 -2.98 -5.04 -2.59
C VAL A 62 -4.17 -4.70 -1.70
N GLU A 63 -4.42 -5.53 -0.70
CA GLU A 63 -5.37 -5.27 0.39
C GLU A 63 -4.63 -5.04 1.69
N CYS A 64 -5.04 -4.04 2.48
CA CYS A 64 -4.52 -3.82 3.81
C CYS A 64 -5.68 -3.59 4.79
N ALA A 65 -5.62 -4.23 5.96
CA ALA A 65 -6.66 -4.10 6.99
C ALA A 65 -6.75 -2.67 7.58
N THR A 66 -5.73 -1.84 7.41
CA THR A 66 -5.70 -0.46 7.90
C THR A 66 -6.29 0.54 6.92
N THR A 67 -6.49 0.16 5.66
CA THR A 67 -6.98 1.05 4.59
C THR A 67 -8.40 0.68 4.17
N PRO A 68 -9.27 1.65 3.82
CA PRO A 68 -10.57 1.35 3.24
C PRO A 68 -10.44 0.44 2.02
N SER A 69 -11.27 -0.59 1.95
CA SER A 69 -11.32 -1.45 0.78
C SER A 69 -11.89 -0.71 -0.44
N VAL A 70 -11.59 -1.20 -1.65
CA VAL A 70 -12.21 -0.67 -2.88
C VAL A 70 -13.74 -0.75 -2.83
N GLU A 71 -14.31 -1.77 -2.16
CA GLU A 71 -15.76 -1.90 -1.98
C GLU A 71 -16.32 -0.74 -1.15
N GLU A 72 -15.62 -0.33 -0.10
CA GLU A 72 -16.00 0.80 0.74
C GLU A 72 -15.89 2.12 0.00
N ILE A 73 -14.82 2.32 -0.78
CA ILE A 73 -14.62 3.52 -1.60
C ILE A 73 -15.74 3.64 -2.65
N LEU A 74 -16.06 2.53 -3.33
CA LEU A 74 -17.12 2.49 -4.34
C LEU A 74 -18.51 2.73 -3.72
N THR A 75 -18.77 2.15 -2.56
CA THR A 75 -20.04 2.37 -1.85
C THR A 75 -20.18 3.83 -1.43
N ALA A 76 -19.12 4.42 -0.89
CA ALA A 76 -19.13 5.80 -0.42
C ALA A 76 -19.32 6.82 -1.56
N SER A 77 -18.82 6.51 -2.75
CA SER A 77 -19.03 7.36 -3.93
C SER A 77 -20.47 7.39 -4.45
N GLY A 78 -21.37 6.56 -3.90
CA GLY A 78 -22.75 6.43 -4.37
C GLY A 78 -22.90 5.69 -5.71
N ARG A 79 -21.79 5.25 -6.33
CA ARG A 79 -21.79 4.54 -7.61
C ARG A 79 -22.41 3.13 -7.51
N ALA A 80 -22.31 2.49 -6.35
CA ALA A 80 -22.89 1.18 -6.12
C ALA A 80 -23.35 1.01 -4.67
N THR A 81 -24.40 0.22 -4.46
CA THR A 81 -24.77 -0.23 -3.12
C THR A 81 -23.89 -1.41 -2.69
N VAL A 82 -23.68 -1.58 -1.38
CA VAL A 82 -22.96 -2.73 -0.80
C VAL A 82 -23.53 -4.06 -1.31
N THR A 83 -24.86 -4.16 -1.39
CA THR A 83 -25.55 -5.37 -1.89
C THR A 83 -25.17 -5.65 -3.34
N ARG A 84 -25.10 -4.62 -4.19
CA ARG A 84 -24.72 -4.77 -5.61
C ARG A 84 -23.27 -5.24 -5.75
N ILE A 85 -22.34 -4.64 -5.01
CA ILE A 85 -20.93 -5.05 -5.02
C ILE A 85 -20.79 -6.50 -4.57
N ARG A 86 -21.47 -6.88 -3.47
CA ARG A 86 -21.45 -8.25 -2.94
C ARG A 86 -22.00 -9.27 -3.96
N ALA A 87 -23.09 -8.95 -4.65
CA ALA A 87 -23.66 -9.81 -5.69
C ALA A 87 -22.70 -10.02 -6.87
N ILE A 88 -22.03 -8.95 -7.31
CA ILE A 88 -21.00 -9.01 -8.36
C ILE A 88 -19.82 -9.87 -7.90
N ARG A 89 -19.31 -9.68 -6.67
CA ARG A 89 -18.20 -10.47 -6.12
C ARG A 89 -18.54 -11.95 -6.00
N GLN A 90 -19.76 -12.29 -5.58
CA GLN A 90 -20.22 -13.68 -5.50
C GLN A 90 -20.26 -14.32 -6.90
N SER A 91 -20.77 -13.59 -7.90
CA SER A 91 -20.81 -14.03 -9.29
C SER A 91 -19.41 -14.27 -9.88
N ALA A 92 -18.45 -13.39 -9.55
CA ALA A 92 -17.05 -13.53 -9.95
C ALA A 92 -16.32 -14.68 -9.21
N SER A 93 -16.75 -15.01 -7.99
CA SER A 93 -16.13 -16.08 -7.19
C SER A 93 -16.61 -17.47 -7.62
N SER A 94 -17.86 -17.60 -8.06
CA SER A 94 -18.37 -18.82 -8.72
C SER A 94 -17.75 -19.09 -10.10
N ALA A 95 -17.02 -18.12 -10.62
CA ALA A 95 -16.39 -18.12 -11.92
C ALA A 95 -14.88 -18.44 -11.90
N ALA A 96 -14.25 -18.40 -10.73
CA ALA A 96 -12.85 -18.75 -10.60
C ALA A 96 -12.64 -20.24 -10.90
N PRO A 97 -11.65 -20.62 -11.73
CA PRO A 97 -11.42 -22.01 -12.05
C PRO A 97 -11.06 -22.76 -10.77
N ALA A 98 -11.80 -23.83 -10.49
CA ALA A 98 -11.40 -24.84 -9.52
C ALA A 98 -10.11 -25.50 -10.03
N ASN A 99 -8.94 -24.94 -9.73
CA ASN A 99 -7.69 -25.55 -10.16
C ASN A 99 -7.39 -26.80 -9.33
N GLY A 100 -7.39 -27.95 -10.01
CA GLY A 100 -6.30 -28.91 -9.91
C GLY A 100 -6.54 -30.22 -9.13
N SER A 101 -7.41 -31.10 -9.63
CA SER A 101 -7.13 -32.55 -9.56
C SER A 101 -6.43 -32.95 -10.87
N ALA A 102 -5.23 -33.48 -10.77
CA ALA A 102 -4.50 -34.04 -11.90
C ALA A 102 -5.21 -35.29 -12.47
N GLY A 103 -5.28 -35.38 -13.81
CA GLY A 103 -5.46 -36.64 -14.54
C GLY A 103 -6.75 -36.78 -15.36
N GLY A 104 -6.68 -36.51 -16.67
CA GLY A 104 -7.70 -36.94 -17.64
C GLY A 104 -7.43 -36.36 -19.04
N PRO A 105 -7.43 -37.16 -20.13
CA PRO A 105 -6.84 -36.75 -21.40
C PRO A 105 -7.70 -35.78 -22.19
N ALA A 106 -7.00 -35.05 -23.05
CA ALA A 106 -7.48 -34.01 -23.94
C ALA A 106 -8.70 -34.42 -24.78
N ASN A 107 -9.81 -33.70 -24.57
CA ASN A 107 -10.71 -33.35 -25.66
C ASN A 107 -11.03 -31.86 -25.53
N ALA A 108 -10.46 -31.09 -26.47
CA ALA A 108 -10.62 -29.65 -26.57
C ALA A 108 -12.05 -29.31 -26.99
N ALA A 109 -12.87 -28.92 -26.02
CA ALA A 109 -14.01 -28.04 -26.27
C ALA A 109 -13.47 -26.63 -26.60
N PRO A 110 -14.12 -25.85 -27.49
CA PRO A 110 -13.68 -24.50 -27.79
C PRO A 110 -13.69 -23.69 -26.50
N ALA A 111 -12.63 -22.91 -26.28
CA ALA A 111 -12.38 -22.10 -25.10
C ALA A 111 -13.67 -21.42 -24.60
N GLY A 112 -14.33 -22.08 -23.63
CA GLY A 112 -15.52 -21.56 -22.99
C GLY A 112 -15.14 -20.24 -22.35
N ALA A 113 -15.79 -19.16 -22.77
CA ALA A 113 -15.48 -17.80 -22.33
C ALA A 113 -15.31 -17.81 -20.81
N ALA A 114 -14.08 -17.57 -20.35
CA ALA A 114 -13.78 -17.43 -18.94
C ALA A 114 -14.80 -16.44 -18.37
N LEU A 115 -15.56 -16.87 -17.37
CA LEU A 115 -16.59 -16.02 -16.79
C LEU A 115 -15.97 -14.68 -16.38
N PRO A 116 -16.64 -13.56 -16.66
CA PRO A 116 -16.07 -12.24 -16.43
C PRO A 116 -15.74 -12.05 -14.95
N ASN A 117 -14.56 -11.53 -14.67
CA ASN A 117 -14.16 -11.16 -13.32
C ASN A 117 -15.05 -10.01 -12.79
N GLY A 118 -14.95 -9.74 -11.48
CA GLY A 118 -15.79 -8.75 -10.84
C GLY A 118 -15.62 -7.34 -11.38
N GLY A 119 -14.41 -6.96 -11.79
CA GLY A 119 -14.16 -5.65 -12.38
C GLY A 119 -14.76 -5.52 -13.79
N GLU A 120 -14.67 -6.57 -14.62
CA GLU A 120 -15.39 -6.63 -15.89
C GLU A 120 -16.90 -6.57 -15.71
N LEU A 121 -17.43 -7.23 -14.68
CA LEU A 121 -18.86 -7.13 -14.33
C LEU A 121 -19.25 -5.71 -13.89
N LEU A 122 -18.42 -5.01 -13.11
CA LEU A 122 -18.63 -3.61 -12.74
C LEU A 122 -18.69 -2.72 -13.98
N VAL A 123 -17.80 -2.95 -14.96
CA VAL A 123 -17.78 -2.19 -16.21
C VAL A 123 -18.96 -2.53 -17.10
N ARG A 124 -19.23 -3.81 -17.33
CA ARG A 124 -20.31 -4.29 -18.20
C ARG A 124 -21.68 -3.86 -17.70
N GLN A 125 -21.88 -3.76 -16.38
CA GLN A 125 -23.13 -3.30 -15.77
C GLN A 125 -23.21 -1.78 -15.61
N GLY A 126 -22.24 -1.02 -16.13
CA GLY A 126 -22.22 0.45 -16.09
C GLY A 126 -22.04 1.03 -14.68
N VAL A 127 -21.52 0.27 -13.72
CA VAL A 127 -21.24 0.78 -12.37
C VAL A 127 -20.02 1.71 -12.40
N LEU A 128 -19.03 1.35 -13.21
CA LEU A 128 -17.81 2.11 -13.45
C LEU A 128 -17.45 2.05 -14.93
N SER A 129 -16.86 3.11 -15.45
CA SER A 129 -16.06 3.01 -16.67
C SER A 129 -14.78 2.21 -16.41
N ARG A 130 -14.13 1.75 -17.49
CA ARG A 130 -12.82 1.07 -17.39
C ARG A 130 -11.77 1.97 -16.74
N GLY A 131 -11.77 3.26 -17.06
CA GLY A 131 -10.84 4.24 -16.50
C GLY A 131 -11.06 4.48 -15.01
N GLU A 132 -12.32 4.62 -14.57
CA GLU A 132 -12.64 4.75 -13.14
C GLU A 132 -12.23 3.50 -12.36
N LEU A 133 -12.47 2.30 -12.90
CA LEU A 133 -12.02 1.06 -12.26
C LEU A 133 -10.50 1.01 -12.11
N GLN A 134 -9.75 1.39 -13.15
CA GLN A 134 -8.28 1.46 -13.08
C GLN A 134 -7.82 2.49 -12.06
N PHE A 135 -8.43 3.66 -12.00
CA PHE A 135 -8.12 4.70 -11.02
C PHE A 135 -8.39 4.23 -9.59
N CYS A 136 -9.54 3.57 -9.35
CA CYS A 136 -9.87 2.98 -8.05
C CYS A 136 -8.87 1.90 -7.64
N VAL A 137 -8.52 0.98 -8.55
CA VAL A 137 -7.54 -0.08 -8.32
C VAL A 137 -6.16 0.50 -8.02
N LEU A 138 -5.71 1.48 -8.80
CA LEU A 138 -4.44 2.17 -8.61
C LEU A 138 -4.38 2.85 -7.23
N GLY A 139 -5.40 3.65 -6.91
CA GLY A 139 -5.48 4.39 -5.65
C GLY A 139 -5.52 3.46 -4.44
N ALA A 140 -6.39 2.45 -4.46
CA ALA A 140 -6.52 1.47 -3.39
C ALA A 140 -5.24 0.64 -3.20
N THR A 141 -4.62 0.19 -4.30
CA THR A 141 -3.38 -0.61 -4.23
C THR A 141 -2.24 0.21 -3.66
N LEU A 142 -2.04 1.44 -4.13
CA LEU A 142 -0.96 2.28 -3.64
C LEU A 142 -1.16 2.66 -2.16
N ASP A 143 -2.40 2.95 -1.74
CA ASP A 143 -2.72 3.23 -0.34
C ASP A 143 -2.44 2.00 0.53
N ALA A 144 -2.99 0.84 0.16
CA ALA A 144 -2.77 -0.41 0.87
C ALA A 144 -1.30 -0.82 0.92
N ALA A 145 -0.56 -0.69 -0.18
CA ALA A 145 0.86 -0.99 -0.26
C ALA A 145 1.70 -0.12 0.68
N TYR A 146 1.40 1.18 0.77
CA TYR A 146 2.10 2.09 1.68
C TYR A 146 2.01 1.63 3.14
N PHE A 147 0.87 1.10 3.56
CA PHE A 147 0.72 0.58 4.92
C PHE A 147 1.21 -0.86 5.05
N LEU A 148 0.99 -1.73 4.06
CA LEU A 148 1.24 -3.16 4.15
C LEU A 148 2.71 -3.54 4.01
N LEU A 149 3.43 -2.91 3.08
CA LEU A 149 4.79 -3.29 2.69
C LEU A 149 5.88 -2.94 3.71
N PRO A 150 5.81 -1.82 4.48
CA PRO A 150 6.76 -1.57 5.55
C PRO A 150 6.79 -2.73 6.55
N GLU A 151 8.00 -3.09 7.02
CA GLU A 151 8.30 -4.28 7.84
C GLU A 151 7.18 -4.66 8.83
N ARG A 152 6.46 -5.74 8.53
CA ARG A 152 5.44 -6.30 9.42
C ARG A 152 5.91 -7.63 10.01
N PRO A 153 5.76 -7.84 11.32
CA PRO A 153 6.05 -9.12 11.94
C PRO A 153 5.07 -10.17 11.43
N GLY A 154 5.58 -11.27 10.90
CA GLY A 154 4.77 -12.40 10.47
C GLY A 154 5.48 -13.28 9.44
N ARG A 155 4.94 -14.48 9.22
CA ARG A 155 5.36 -15.35 8.13
C ARG A 155 4.36 -15.23 6.98
N PRO A 156 4.72 -14.57 5.86
CA PRO A 156 3.87 -14.52 4.68
C PRO A 156 3.54 -15.93 4.19
N ARG A 157 2.32 -16.13 3.68
CA ARG A 157 1.88 -17.41 3.11
C ARG A 157 1.41 -17.20 1.69
N PHE A 158 2.08 -17.85 0.74
CA PHE A 158 1.72 -17.78 -0.66
C PHE A 158 0.70 -18.88 -1.02
N LYS A 159 -0.31 -18.52 -1.82
CA LYS A 159 -1.30 -19.43 -2.40
C LYS A 159 -1.31 -19.24 -3.91
N ALA A 160 -0.77 -20.24 -4.63
CA ALA A 160 -0.70 -20.23 -6.08
C ALA A 160 -2.10 -20.20 -6.73
N GLY A 161 -2.22 -19.45 -7.83
CA GLY A 161 -3.45 -19.32 -8.63
C GLY A 161 -4.58 -18.50 -8.00
N ASP A 162 -4.44 -18.07 -6.74
CA ASP A 162 -5.44 -17.24 -6.06
C ASP A 162 -5.40 -15.80 -6.59
N ARG A 163 -6.54 -15.29 -7.07
CA ARG A 163 -6.65 -13.96 -7.67
C ARG A 163 -7.65 -13.11 -6.91
N HIS A 164 -7.43 -11.79 -6.92
CA HIS A 164 -8.42 -10.87 -6.38
C HIS A 164 -9.70 -10.92 -7.23
N TRP A 165 -10.87 -10.80 -6.59
CA TRP A 165 -12.17 -10.96 -7.27
C TRP A 165 -12.42 -9.91 -8.36
N LEU A 166 -11.79 -8.73 -8.26
CA LEU A 166 -11.84 -7.73 -9.33
C LEU A 166 -11.17 -8.23 -10.61
N GLY A 167 -10.20 -9.13 -10.53
CA GLY A 167 -9.32 -9.47 -11.64
C GLY A 167 -8.15 -8.50 -11.77
N THR A 168 -7.41 -8.63 -12.87
CA THR A 168 -6.21 -7.82 -13.13
C THR A 168 -6.56 -6.64 -14.04
N HIS A 169 -6.44 -5.42 -13.53
CA HIS A 169 -6.72 -4.19 -14.28
C HIS A 169 -5.56 -3.20 -14.34
N TRP A 170 -4.57 -3.41 -13.47
CA TRP A 170 -3.33 -2.64 -13.41
C TRP A 170 -2.22 -3.55 -12.90
N PHE A 171 -0.97 -3.20 -13.19
CA PHE A 171 0.21 -3.89 -12.71
C PHE A 171 1.21 -2.91 -12.11
N PHE A 172 1.87 -3.34 -11.04
CA PHE A 172 3.04 -2.68 -10.49
C PHE A 172 4.22 -3.64 -10.55
N ASP A 173 5.38 -3.13 -10.94
CA ASP A 173 6.63 -3.79 -10.60
C ASP A 173 6.88 -3.64 -9.10
N ILE A 174 7.54 -4.64 -8.52
CA ILE A 174 7.79 -4.65 -7.08
C ILE A 174 8.78 -3.54 -6.68
N PRO A 175 9.92 -3.35 -7.38
CA PRO A 175 10.85 -2.27 -7.05
C PRO A 175 10.22 -0.88 -7.18
N GLY A 176 9.47 -0.61 -8.25
CA GLY A 176 8.79 0.66 -8.45
C GLY A 176 7.72 0.94 -7.40
N LEU A 177 6.95 -0.07 -6.99
CA LEU A 177 5.98 0.09 -5.90
C LEU A 177 6.66 0.40 -4.56
N LEU A 178 7.75 -0.29 -4.23
CA LEU A 178 8.54 -0.02 -3.02
C LEU A 178 9.14 1.40 -3.04
N LEU A 179 9.66 1.82 -4.19
CA LEU A 179 10.16 3.17 -4.38
C LEU A 179 9.05 4.22 -4.19
N ASP A 180 7.84 3.96 -4.69
CA ASP A 180 6.71 4.87 -4.50
C ASP A 180 6.27 4.94 -3.04
N CYS A 181 6.33 3.84 -2.28
CA CYS A 181 6.13 3.86 -0.84
C CYS A 181 7.17 4.75 -0.14
N GLN A 182 8.44 4.69 -0.55
CA GLN A 182 9.51 5.54 -0.01
C GLN A 182 9.28 7.02 -0.36
N LYS A 183 8.92 7.34 -1.61
CA LYS A 183 8.57 8.71 -2.03
C LYS A 183 7.41 9.26 -1.21
N ARG A 184 6.40 8.44 -0.94
CA ARG A 184 5.23 8.81 -0.12
C ARG A 184 5.60 9.13 1.31
N LYS A 185 6.45 8.31 1.93
CA LYS A 185 7.01 8.57 3.26
C LYS A 185 7.80 9.88 3.28
N ALA A 186 8.73 10.04 2.34
CA ALA A 186 9.54 11.25 2.22
C ALA A 186 8.70 12.51 2.00
N ARG A 187 7.57 12.39 1.27
CA ARG A 187 6.62 13.50 1.10
C ARG A 187 5.93 13.89 2.41
N LEU A 188 5.45 12.91 3.18
CA LEU A 188 4.86 13.19 4.48
C LEU A 188 5.86 13.88 5.41
N ASP A 189 7.11 13.38 5.45
CA ASP A 189 8.17 13.93 6.29
C ASP A 189 8.58 15.35 5.86
N ARG A 190 8.53 15.66 4.56
CA ARG A 190 8.77 17.01 4.04
C ARG A 190 7.67 18.00 4.42
N VAL A 191 6.40 17.58 4.42
CA VAL A 191 5.27 18.45 4.76
C VAL A 191 5.24 18.75 6.27
N TRP A 192 5.39 17.71 7.09
CA TRP A 192 5.45 17.84 8.54
C TRP A 192 6.29 16.68 9.11
N PRO A 193 7.47 16.93 9.73
CA PRO A 193 8.38 15.84 10.10
C PRO A 193 7.88 14.92 11.23
N SER A 194 6.98 15.38 12.10
CA SER A 194 6.51 14.57 13.23
C SER A 194 5.44 13.57 12.80
N ALA A 195 5.73 12.28 12.98
CA ALA A 195 4.78 11.18 12.75
C ALA A 195 3.70 11.06 13.84
N GLU A 196 3.83 11.79 14.96
CA GLU A 196 2.82 11.80 16.03
C GLU A 196 1.46 12.31 15.50
N VAL A 197 1.48 13.26 14.56
CA VAL A 197 0.28 13.80 13.93
C VAL A 197 -0.53 12.74 13.18
N ASP A 198 0.09 11.63 12.77
CA ASP A 198 -0.60 10.54 12.07
C ASP A 198 -1.42 9.63 13.00
N ILE A 199 -1.09 9.63 14.30
CA ILE A 199 -1.69 8.75 15.31
C ILE A 199 -2.51 9.49 16.37
N CYS A 200 -2.28 10.78 16.56
CA CYS A 200 -3.01 11.59 17.52
C CYS A 200 -4.38 12.04 16.99
N PRO A 201 -5.37 12.25 17.88
CA PRO A 201 -6.66 12.80 17.48
C PRO A 201 -6.56 14.12 16.71
N VAL A 202 -7.32 14.23 15.62
CA VAL A 202 -7.38 15.46 14.82
C VAL A 202 -8.26 16.48 15.53
N THR A 203 -7.66 17.54 16.07
CA THR A 203 -8.41 18.61 16.75
C THR A 203 -8.32 19.91 15.94
N PRO A 204 -9.42 20.37 15.32
CA PRO A 204 -9.43 21.63 14.57
C PRO A 204 -9.19 22.86 15.46
N VAL A 205 -8.48 23.84 14.94
CA VAL A 205 -8.37 25.16 15.57
C VAL A 205 -9.71 25.89 15.43
N LYS A 206 -10.32 26.27 16.57
CA LYS A 206 -11.65 26.88 16.61
C LYS A 206 -11.71 28.33 16.15
N ARG A 207 -10.57 29.04 16.14
CA ARG A 207 -10.49 30.45 15.76
C ARG A 207 -9.25 30.73 14.93
N LEU A 208 -9.47 31.21 13.71
CA LEU A 208 -8.43 31.82 12.90
C LEU A 208 -8.05 33.19 13.48
N GLN A 209 -6.83 33.64 13.18
CA GLN A 209 -6.39 35.00 13.51
C GLN A 209 -7.30 36.02 12.80
N ARG A 210 -7.58 37.15 13.45
CA ARG A 210 -8.47 38.19 12.86
C ARG A 210 -7.93 38.64 11.51
N GLY A 211 -8.80 38.62 10.50
CA GLY A 211 -8.45 38.99 9.12
C GLY A 211 -7.79 37.87 8.30
N GLY A 212 -7.56 36.68 8.87
CA GLY A 212 -7.05 35.52 8.16
C GLY A 212 -8.13 34.81 7.35
N HIS A 213 -7.82 34.47 6.10
CA HIS A 213 -8.59 33.54 5.27
C HIS A 213 -7.72 32.33 4.94
N VAL A 214 -8.35 31.19 4.70
CA VAL A 214 -7.65 29.96 4.31
C VAL A 214 -8.36 29.33 3.13
N VAL A 215 -7.57 28.84 2.18
CA VAL A 215 -8.06 28.05 1.06
C VAL A 215 -7.82 26.59 1.40
N LEU A 216 -8.89 25.79 1.33
CA LEU A 216 -8.85 24.36 1.65
C LEU A 216 -9.15 23.56 0.39
N SER A 217 -8.46 22.43 0.21
CA SER A 217 -8.92 21.40 -0.72
C SER A 217 -10.21 20.76 -0.20
N ALA A 218 -10.97 20.10 -1.07
CA ALA A 218 -12.18 19.38 -0.68
C ALA A 218 -11.89 18.35 0.43
N LEU A 219 -10.77 17.62 0.34
CA LEU A 219 -10.38 16.66 1.35
C LEU A 219 -10.00 17.31 2.68
N GLN A 220 -9.29 18.45 2.66
CA GLN A 220 -8.98 19.19 3.89
C GLN A 220 -10.25 19.72 4.56
N TRP A 221 -11.23 20.18 3.79
CA TRP A 221 -12.53 20.56 4.32
C TRP A 221 -13.27 19.39 4.96
N GLU A 222 -13.35 18.24 4.27
CA GLU A 222 -13.97 17.01 4.80
C GLU A 222 -13.31 16.57 6.11
N VAL A 223 -11.97 16.60 6.18
CA VAL A 223 -11.22 16.28 7.39
C VAL A 223 -11.59 17.21 8.55
N LEU A 224 -11.65 18.53 8.32
CA LEU A 224 -11.98 19.49 9.37
C LEU A 224 -13.45 19.41 9.79
N ALA A 225 -14.36 19.18 8.85
CA ALA A 225 -15.79 19.06 9.12
C ALA A 225 -16.12 17.84 9.98
N GLU A 226 -15.40 16.74 9.78
CA GLU A 226 -15.61 15.46 10.47
C GLU A 226 -14.67 15.24 11.66
N ALA A 227 -13.76 16.19 11.95
CA ALA A 227 -12.83 16.09 13.06
C ALA A 227 -13.50 16.49 14.39
N ASP A 228 -13.66 15.52 15.27
CA ASP A 228 -14.31 15.64 16.58
C ASP A 228 -13.32 15.90 17.74
N GLY A 229 -12.01 15.95 17.45
CA GLY A 229 -10.96 16.09 18.47
C GLY A 229 -10.64 14.79 19.22
N ALA A 230 -11.29 13.67 18.90
CA ALA A 230 -11.07 12.36 19.53
C ALA A 230 -10.60 11.29 18.54
N THR A 231 -10.86 11.49 17.25
CA THR A 231 -10.60 10.50 16.21
C THR A 231 -9.23 10.71 15.56
N PRO A 232 -8.36 9.68 15.51
CA PRO A 232 -7.08 9.76 14.80
C PRO A 232 -7.28 9.71 13.28
N PRO A 233 -6.31 10.19 12.48
CA PRO A 233 -6.42 10.28 11.02
C PRO A 233 -6.83 8.99 10.31
N ILE A 234 -6.32 7.83 10.74
CA ILE A 234 -6.68 6.54 10.12
C ILE A 234 -8.17 6.24 10.33
N ALA A 235 -8.68 6.39 11.54
CA ALA A 235 -10.10 6.17 11.83
C ALA A 235 -10.97 7.22 11.13
N LEU A 236 -10.49 8.47 11.05
CA LEU A 236 -11.15 9.53 10.31
C LEU A 236 -11.26 9.19 8.82
N ALA A 237 -10.20 8.66 8.20
CA ALA A 237 -10.18 8.23 6.80
C ALA A 237 -11.26 7.19 6.50
N HIS A 238 -11.48 6.23 7.41
CA HIS A 238 -12.57 5.25 7.32
C HIS A 238 -13.95 5.92 7.43
N ARG A 239 -14.11 6.88 8.34
CA ARG A 239 -15.36 7.63 8.51
C ARG A 239 -15.71 8.47 7.28
N ILE A 240 -14.75 9.22 6.74
CA ILE A 240 -14.94 10.05 5.54
C ILE A 240 -14.83 9.26 4.23
N ARG A 241 -14.48 7.97 4.31
CA ARG A 241 -14.33 7.04 3.18
C ARG A 241 -13.31 7.50 2.14
N ARG A 242 -12.19 8.03 2.60
CA ARG A 242 -11.08 8.50 1.77
C ARG A 242 -9.84 7.62 1.99
N PRO A 243 -8.94 7.52 0.99
CA PRO A 243 -7.66 6.84 1.16
C PRO A 243 -6.91 7.38 2.39
N VAL A 244 -6.28 6.48 3.15
CA VAL A 244 -5.63 6.82 4.42
C VAL A 244 -4.42 7.71 4.17
N TYR A 245 -3.57 7.39 3.19
CA TYR A 245 -2.41 8.19 2.84
C TYR A 245 -2.79 9.63 2.49
N ALA A 246 -3.84 9.81 1.67
CA ALA A 246 -4.32 11.14 1.30
C ALA A 246 -4.83 11.91 2.53
N THR A 247 -5.47 11.21 3.46
CA THR A 247 -5.96 11.79 4.72
C THR A 247 -4.80 12.18 5.64
N LEU A 248 -3.78 11.34 5.80
CA LEU A 248 -2.55 11.67 6.57
C LEU A 248 -1.87 12.91 6.00
N LEU A 249 -1.72 12.96 4.67
CA LEU A 249 -1.13 14.10 3.99
C LEU A 249 -1.94 15.38 4.23
N ALA A 250 -3.26 15.32 4.08
CA ALA A 250 -4.13 16.47 4.34
C ALA A 250 -4.03 16.94 5.79
N VAL A 251 -4.00 16.02 6.77
CA VAL A 251 -3.81 16.36 8.19
C VAL A 251 -2.44 17.00 8.44
N ARG A 252 -1.35 16.48 7.84
CA ARG A 252 -0.02 17.09 7.94
C ARG A 252 0.04 18.48 7.29
N GLU A 253 -0.63 18.69 6.16
CA GLU A 253 -0.75 20.01 5.51
C GLU A 253 -1.56 21.01 6.38
N LEU A 254 -2.64 20.54 6.99
CA LEU A 254 -3.42 21.32 7.96
C LEU A 254 -2.58 21.65 9.20
N ALA A 255 -1.77 20.72 9.70
CA ALA A 255 -0.88 20.95 10.84
C ALA A 255 0.21 21.97 10.50
N ALA A 256 0.83 21.84 9.32
CA ALA A 256 1.81 22.81 8.82
C ALA A 256 1.21 24.23 8.66
N SER A 257 -0.08 24.31 8.35
CA SER A 257 -0.84 25.56 8.25
C SER A 257 -1.40 26.07 9.59
N GLY A 258 -1.18 25.34 10.69
CA GLY A 258 -1.67 25.69 12.02
C GLY A 258 -3.20 25.56 12.17
N LEU A 259 -3.85 24.71 11.38
CA LEU A 259 -5.30 24.50 11.38
C LEU A 259 -5.77 23.32 12.22
N VAL A 260 -4.85 22.41 12.58
CA VAL A 260 -5.12 21.30 13.50
C VAL A 260 -4.05 21.27 14.59
N THR A 261 -4.47 20.89 15.80
CA THR A 261 -3.60 20.60 16.93
C THR A 261 -3.52 19.09 17.08
N GLY A 262 -2.33 18.49 16.98
CA GLY A 262 -2.19 17.03 16.98
C GLY A 262 -0.88 16.50 17.57
N ALA A 263 0.09 17.35 17.85
CA ALA A 263 1.29 17.00 18.60
C ALA A 263 1.81 18.32 19.17
N GLN A 264 2.43 18.30 20.35
CA GLN A 264 3.17 19.45 20.86
C GLN A 264 4.04 19.93 19.68
N GLN A 265 3.84 21.17 19.21
CA GLN A 265 4.71 21.74 18.20
C GLN A 265 6.12 21.47 18.69
N PRO A 266 6.98 20.73 17.95
CA PRO A 266 8.32 20.43 18.44
C PRO A 266 8.87 21.77 18.85
N ALA A 267 9.10 21.94 20.16
CA ALA A 267 9.51 23.22 20.70
C ALA A 267 10.61 23.68 19.76
N LYS A 268 10.46 24.87 19.16
CA LYS A 268 11.57 25.46 18.41
C LYS A 268 12.72 25.37 19.40
N SER A 269 13.64 24.43 19.18
CA SER A 269 14.85 24.35 19.97
C SER A 269 15.42 25.74 19.79
N GLU A 270 15.41 26.53 20.86
CA GLU A 270 16.05 27.82 20.85
C GLU A 270 17.49 27.51 20.47
N LEU A 271 17.79 27.72 19.19
CA LEU A 271 19.11 27.54 18.65
C LEU A 271 20.03 28.35 19.56
N PRO A 272 21.07 27.75 20.15
CA PRO A 272 22.06 28.50 20.88
C PRO A 272 22.51 29.66 19.99
N ARG A 273 22.37 30.89 20.51
CA ARG A 273 22.79 32.11 19.80
C ARG A 273 24.19 31.87 19.24
N ARG A 274 24.33 31.96 17.92
CA ARG A 274 25.63 31.92 17.23
C ARG A 274 26.53 32.98 17.86
N THR A 275 27.50 32.54 18.66
CA THR A 275 28.74 33.28 18.87
C THR A 275 29.61 33.10 17.63
N GLY A 276 30.17 34.21 17.15
CA GLY A 276 30.89 34.30 15.89
C GLY A 276 32.11 33.38 15.84
N GLY A 277 32.36 32.83 14.65
CA GLY A 277 33.51 32.00 14.36
C GLY A 277 33.47 31.51 12.93
N SER A 278 33.99 32.32 12.01
CA SER A 278 34.26 31.99 10.62
C SER A 278 35.34 30.92 10.50
N GLY A 279 35.07 29.83 9.78
CA GLY A 279 36.06 28.83 9.36
C GLY A 279 35.81 28.39 7.90
N PRO A 280 36.85 28.08 7.12
CA PRO A 280 36.78 28.09 5.66
C PRO A 280 36.28 26.78 5.04
N ARG A 281 35.58 26.90 3.90
CA ARG A 281 35.17 25.81 3.00
C ARG A 281 36.32 25.34 2.10
N PRO A 282 36.54 24.03 1.95
CA PRO A 282 37.04 23.41 0.73
C PRO A 282 35.86 22.75 -0.01
N GLY A 283 35.74 22.65 -1.33
CA GLY A 283 36.58 22.92 -2.48
C GLY A 283 35.97 22.07 -3.60
N ALA A 284 35.51 22.71 -4.68
CA ALA A 284 34.87 22.04 -5.81
C ALA A 284 35.91 21.28 -6.65
N GLY A 285 35.57 20.07 -7.10
CA GLY A 285 36.36 19.31 -8.08
C GLY A 285 35.42 18.52 -8.99
N GLY A 286 35.51 18.76 -10.30
CA GLY A 286 34.74 18.09 -11.34
C GLY A 286 35.54 16.99 -12.07
N GLY A 287 34.83 16.17 -12.86
CA GLY A 287 35.42 15.27 -13.85
C GLY A 287 34.46 14.15 -14.31
N PRO A 288 34.55 13.63 -15.54
CA PRO A 288 33.37 13.43 -16.41
C PRO A 288 33.05 11.98 -16.82
N GLY A 289 31.77 11.78 -17.19
CA GLY A 289 31.24 11.03 -18.35
C GLY A 289 31.55 9.56 -18.54
N HIS A 290 30.53 8.68 -18.48
CA HIS A 290 30.45 7.43 -19.26
C HIS A 290 29.00 7.23 -19.75
N HIS A 291 28.82 7.20 -21.07
CA HIS A 291 27.57 6.91 -21.75
C HIS A 291 27.28 5.41 -21.71
N ALA A 292 26.08 5.02 -21.27
CA ALA A 292 25.55 3.67 -21.38
C ALA A 292 24.87 3.44 -22.75
N PRO A 293 24.89 2.22 -23.32
CA PRO A 293 24.09 1.91 -24.50
C PRO A 293 22.60 1.84 -24.15
N ALA A 294 21.77 2.40 -25.02
CA ALA A 294 20.33 2.53 -24.85
C ALA A 294 19.60 1.19 -25.04
N MET A 295 18.91 0.76 -23.98
CA MET A 295 17.79 -0.19 -24.01
C MET A 295 16.54 0.57 -23.53
N PRO A 296 15.35 0.33 -24.11
CA PRO A 296 14.15 1.12 -23.80
C PRO A 296 13.66 0.86 -22.36
N GLN A 297 13.35 1.94 -21.64
CA GLN A 297 13.10 1.95 -20.20
C GLN A 297 11.61 1.74 -19.84
N VAL A 298 11.40 0.91 -18.82
CA VAL A 298 10.20 0.87 -17.98
C VAL A 298 10.18 2.14 -17.13
N SER A 299 9.14 2.97 -17.24
CA SER A 299 8.80 3.96 -16.23
C SER A 299 7.35 4.44 -16.44
N GLY A 300 6.56 4.44 -15.38
CA GLY A 300 5.38 5.32 -15.30
C GLY A 300 5.87 6.76 -15.24
N ASP A 301 6.12 7.34 -16.41
CA ASP A 301 6.63 8.69 -16.56
C ASP A 301 5.53 9.71 -16.18
N PRO A 302 5.78 10.68 -15.29
CA PRO A 302 4.90 11.83 -15.08
C PRO A 302 4.66 12.69 -16.34
N ALA A 303 5.38 12.44 -17.44
CA ALA A 303 5.15 13.01 -18.77
C ALA A 303 4.46 12.03 -19.76
N ASP A 304 3.77 10.98 -19.29
CA ASP A 304 2.92 10.15 -20.15
C ASP A 304 1.72 10.97 -20.65
N ILE A 305 1.95 11.66 -21.78
CA ILE A 305 0.96 12.52 -22.46
C ILE A 305 -0.30 11.71 -22.79
N GLN A 306 -0.19 10.41 -23.08
CA GLN A 306 -1.35 9.59 -23.39
C GLN A 306 -2.18 9.29 -22.14
N LEU A 307 -1.55 9.09 -20.98
CA LEU A 307 -2.25 9.01 -19.71
C LEU A 307 -2.90 10.35 -19.35
N LEU A 308 -2.19 11.47 -19.54
CA LEU A 308 -2.71 12.82 -19.25
C LEU A 308 -3.89 13.21 -20.14
N ILE A 309 -3.84 12.85 -21.43
CA ILE A 309 -4.97 13.05 -22.37
C ILE A 309 -6.19 12.25 -21.91
N ARG A 310 -6.02 10.96 -21.60
CA ARG A 310 -7.14 10.12 -21.12
C ARG A 310 -7.72 10.62 -19.79
N LEU A 311 -6.87 11.09 -18.87
CA LEU A 311 -7.32 11.67 -17.60
C LEU A 311 -8.07 12.99 -17.78
N ARG A 312 -7.60 13.87 -18.68
CA ARG A 312 -8.31 15.11 -19.02
C ARG A 312 -9.68 14.80 -19.61
N ASP A 313 -9.75 13.92 -20.61
CA ASP A 313 -11.00 13.58 -21.28
C ASP A 313 -12.01 12.96 -20.28
N ALA A 314 -11.53 12.18 -19.31
CA ALA A 314 -12.35 11.63 -18.23
C ALA A 314 -12.86 12.70 -17.26
N LEU A 315 -12.06 13.73 -16.96
CA LEU A 315 -12.47 14.84 -16.10
C LEU A 315 -13.44 15.79 -16.81
N GLU A 316 -13.30 15.98 -18.12
CA GLU A 316 -14.25 16.76 -18.93
C GLU A 316 -15.62 16.07 -19.05
N ALA A 317 -15.65 14.74 -19.08
CA ALA A 317 -16.89 13.96 -19.08
C ALA A 317 -17.64 13.95 -17.72
N LEU A 318 -17.05 14.48 -16.66
CA LEU A 318 -17.65 14.59 -15.31
C LEU A 318 -18.26 15.98 -15.03
N ARG A 319 -18.22 16.90 -15.99
CA ARG A 319 -18.98 18.17 -15.96
C ARG A 319 -20.35 17.99 -16.60
#